data_AF-A0A6C0L0N7-F1
#
_entry.id   AF-A0A6C0L0N7-F1
#
_cell.length_a   1.000
_cell.length_b   1.000
_cell.length_c   1.000
_cell.angle_alpha   90.00
_cell.angle_beta   90.00
_cell.angle_gamma   90.00
#
_symmetry.space_group_name_H-M   'P 1'
#
loop_
_entity.id
_entity.type
_entity.pdbx_description
1 polymer ?
#
loop_
_entity_poly.entity_id
_entity_poly.type
_entity_poly.pdbx_seq_one_letter_code
_entity_poly.pdbx_strand_id
1 'polypeptide(L)'
;MRHFTCPSTSTIGRIIAGAHDKMRMVPVRLSARGKVRLIKKRSVKPRRPKQYRPVKTGELIGMDAIELRMGDLRRYIITMIDEHSDYALALAVPSLNSDITSHFFSKATKLFPVAIKQVVTDNGKEFLGNFDKTLQEASIKHIWTYPYTPKMNATCERFNRTLREQFIEFNELLLFEDLNLFNQIMAEYLVLYNSKRPHKSLELMTPVDYILRESKNCNMWWTHTSPCLTAAKRLRCWCLVKQMASCGWLMKINVLRGFLLSASQQQNTQIS
;
A
#
# COMPACT_ATOMS: atom_id res chain seq x y z
N MET A 1 10.64 51.05 -54.80
CA MET A 1 10.06 50.10 -53.83
C MET A 1 8.77 49.54 -54.41
N ARG A 2 8.59 48.21 -54.50
CA ARG A 2 7.33 47.63 -54.98
C ARG A 2 6.29 47.77 -53.85
N HIS A 3 5.22 48.53 -54.10
CA HIS A 3 4.08 48.59 -53.19
C HIS A 3 3.30 47.29 -53.30
N PHE A 4 3.45 46.42 -52.30
CA PHE A 4 2.55 45.29 -52.12
C PHE A 4 1.30 45.77 -51.40
N THR A 5 0.14 45.68 -52.06
CA THR A 5 -1.17 45.93 -51.45
C THR A 5 -1.51 44.78 -50.50
N CYS A 6 -1.97 45.10 -49.29
CA CYS A 6 -2.45 44.07 -48.37
C CYS A 6 -3.67 43.35 -48.97
N PRO A 7 -3.71 42.01 -48.93
CA PRO A 7 -4.84 41.24 -49.46
C PRO A 7 -6.11 41.44 -48.63
N SER A 8 -7.27 41.23 -49.27
CA SER A 8 -8.57 41.29 -48.58
C SER A 8 -8.71 40.19 -47.52
N THR A 9 -9.53 40.42 -46.51
CA THR A 9 -9.86 39.43 -45.47
C THR A 9 -10.37 38.11 -46.07
N SER A 10 -11.16 38.18 -47.13
CA SER A 10 -11.64 36.99 -47.86
C SER A 10 -10.52 36.19 -48.55
N THR A 11 -9.48 36.89 -49.02
CA THR A 11 -8.31 36.30 -49.67
C THR A 11 -7.44 35.61 -48.63
N ILE A 12 -7.21 36.27 -47.48
CA ILE A 12 -6.50 35.68 -46.34
C ILE A 12 -7.23 34.42 -45.84
N GLY A 13 -8.56 34.46 -45.73
CA GLY A 13 -9.37 33.31 -45.32
C GLY A 13 -9.22 32.10 -46.26
N ARG A 14 -9.21 32.33 -47.59
CA ARG A 14 -8.98 31.28 -48.59
C ARG A 14 -7.56 30.71 -48.53
N ILE A 15 -6.56 31.55 -48.31
CA ILE A 15 -5.16 31.13 -48.13
C ILE A 15 -5.02 30.24 -46.89
N ILE A 16 -5.62 30.64 -45.77
CA ILE A 16 -5.61 29.84 -44.53
C ILE A 16 -6.35 28.52 -44.73
N ALA A 17 -7.50 28.52 -45.41
CA ALA A 17 -8.29 27.32 -45.66
C ALA A 17 -7.60 26.31 -46.57
N GLY A 18 -6.82 26.78 -47.55
CA GLY A 18 -6.05 25.93 -48.47
C GLY A 18 -4.74 25.39 -47.89
N ALA A 19 -4.25 25.95 -46.78
CA ALA A 19 -3.05 25.45 -46.12
C ALA A 19 -3.33 24.15 -45.37
N HIS A 20 -2.47 23.14 -45.54
CA HIS A 20 -2.60 21.80 -44.93
C HIS A 20 -2.84 21.85 -43.41
N ASP A 21 -2.13 22.72 -42.70
CA ASP A 21 -2.25 22.87 -41.24
C ASP A 21 -3.11 24.07 -40.82
N LYS A 22 -3.87 24.65 -41.75
CA LYS A 22 -4.63 25.91 -41.55
C LYS A 22 -3.76 27.06 -41.00
N MET A 23 -2.47 27.06 -41.35
CA MET A 23 -1.43 27.94 -40.78
C MET A 23 -1.43 28.00 -39.25
N ARG A 24 -1.90 26.95 -38.56
CA ARG A 24 -1.89 26.89 -37.09
C ARG A 24 -0.49 26.55 -36.60
N MET A 25 0.17 27.50 -35.93
CA MET A 25 1.38 27.20 -35.17
C MET A 25 1.00 26.51 -33.86
N VAL A 26 1.20 25.18 -33.77
CA VAL A 26 1.23 24.52 -32.47
C VAL A 26 2.51 24.98 -31.77
N PRO A 27 2.46 25.54 -30.55
CA PRO A 27 3.67 25.94 -29.86
C PRO A 27 4.52 24.68 -29.59
N VAL A 28 5.68 24.59 -30.25
CA VAL A 28 6.62 23.48 -30.04
C VAL A 28 7.87 23.98 -29.33
N ARG A 29 8.36 23.22 -28.35
CA ARG A 29 9.64 23.54 -27.70
C ARG A 29 10.78 23.11 -28.62
N LEU A 30 11.66 24.03 -28.98
CA LEU A 30 12.88 23.70 -29.71
C LEU A 30 13.96 23.27 -28.71
N SER A 31 14.77 22.27 -29.05
CA SER A 31 16.00 21.95 -28.32
C SER A 31 17.09 22.99 -28.61
N ALA A 32 18.17 22.99 -27.82
CA ALA A 32 19.36 23.83 -28.08
C ALA A 32 19.96 23.64 -29.50
N ARG A 33 19.64 22.54 -30.20
CA ARG A 33 20.06 22.25 -31.58
C ARG A 33 18.96 22.50 -32.63
N GLY A 34 17.93 23.28 -32.30
CA GLY A 34 16.82 23.60 -33.22
C GLY A 34 15.84 22.45 -33.50
N LYS A 35 16.07 21.24 -32.96
CA LYS A 35 15.12 20.13 -33.11
C LYS A 35 13.83 20.37 -32.34
N VAL A 36 12.71 20.23 -33.04
CA VAL A 36 11.33 20.25 -32.53
C VAL A 36 11.16 19.14 -31.50
N ARG A 37 10.90 19.49 -30.23
CA ARG A 37 10.53 18.56 -29.16
C ARG A 37 9.03 18.64 -28.92
N LEU A 38 8.33 17.54 -29.21
CA LEU A 38 6.95 17.37 -28.80
C LEU A 38 6.85 17.56 -27.28
N ILE A 39 5.98 18.47 -26.85
CA ILE A 39 5.64 18.63 -25.44
C ILE A 39 4.91 17.35 -25.04
N LYS A 40 5.61 16.42 -24.38
CA LYS A 40 4.97 15.24 -23.81
C LYS A 40 3.93 15.73 -22.81
N LYS A 41 2.64 15.46 -23.09
CA LYS A 41 1.58 15.63 -22.08
C LYS A 41 1.98 14.77 -20.89
N ARG A 42 2.20 15.40 -19.74
CA ARG A 42 2.45 14.66 -18.50
C ARG A 42 1.20 13.82 -18.23
N SER A 43 1.38 12.52 -18.01
CA SER A 43 0.29 11.69 -17.54
C SER A 43 -0.22 12.28 -16.22
N VAL A 44 -1.53 12.54 -16.15
CA VAL A 44 -2.15 13.06 -14.93
C VAL A 44 -2.24 11.89 -13.96
N LYS A 45 -1.44 11.93 -12.90
CA LYS A 45 -1.53 10.96 -11.80
C LYS A 45 -2.89 11.10 -11.10
N PRO A 46 -3.63 10.00 -10.85
CA PRO A 46 -4.85 10.06 -10.04
C PRO A 46 -4.49 10.55 -8.62
N ARG A 47 -5.11 11.65 -8.19
CA ARG A 47 -4.85 12.26 -6.87
C ARG A 47 -5.94 11.87 -5.88
N ARG A 48 -5.57 11.74 -4.61
CA ARG A 48 -6.54 11.52 -3.52
C ARG A 48 -7.46 12.74 -3.41
N PRO A 49 -8.80 12.58 -3.44
CA PRO A 49 -9.70 13.70 -3.20
C PRO A 49 -9.51 14.26 -1.78
N LYS A 50 -9.55 15.60 -1.61
CA LYS A 50 -9.23 16.25 -0.32
C LYS A 50 -10.10 15.80 0.86
N GLN A 51 -11.35 15.40 0.60
CA GLN A 51 -12.32 14.99 1.64
C GLN A 51 -12.58 13.48 1.64
N TYR A 52 -11.73 12.69 0.97
CA TYR A 52 -11.92 11.25 0.89
C TYR A 52 -11.56 10.55 2.20
N ARG A 53 -12.55 9.86 2.79
CA ARG A 53 -12.39 9.00 3.96
C ARG A 53 -12.90 7.59 3.60
N PRO A 54 -12.12 6.54 3.86
CA PRO A 54 -12.57 5.17 3.64
C PRO A 54 -13.72 4.84 4.59
N VAL A 55 -14.69 4.09 4.08
CA VAL A 55 -15.90 3.66 4.81
C VAL A 55 -15.81 2.19 5.20
N LYS A 56 -14.99 1.40 4.50
CA LYS A 56 -14.84 -0.04 4.75
C LYS A 56 -13.38 -0.43 4.91
N THR A 57 -13.13 -1.50 5.67
CA THR A 57 -11.79 -2.12 5.76
C THR A 57 -11.29 -2.53 4.37
N GLY A 58 -10.01 -2.21 4.08
CA GLY A 58 -9.34 -2.58 2.82
C GLY A 58 -9.71 -1.67 1.64
N GLU A 59 -10.48 -0.61 1.86
CA GLU A 59 -10.85 0.35 0.82
C GLU A 59 -9.68 1.26 0.42
N LEU A 60 -8.90 1.71 1.41
CA LEU A 60 -7.73 2.57 1.18
C LEU A 60 -6.60 2.19 2.12
N ILE A 61 -5.50 1.73 1.53
CA ILE A 61 -4.29 1.37 2.25
C ILE A 61 -3.23 2.44 2.04
N GLY A 62 -2.74 3.00 3.13
CA GLY A 62 -1.58 3.88 3.13
C GLY A 62 -0.30 3.08 3.10
N MET A 63 0.60 3.41 2.19
CA MET A 63 1.96 2.89 2.18
C MET A 63 2.96 4.04 2.24
N ASP A 64 4.02 3.83 3.02
CA ASP A 64 5.08 4.80 3.23
C ASP A 64 6.39 4.08 3.57
N ALA A 65 7.52 4.77 3.47
CA ALA A 65 8.83 4.24 3.80
C ALA A 65 9.54 5.12 4.84
N ILE A 66 10.04 4.48 5.89
CA ILE A 66 10.87 5.13 6.91
C ILE A 66 12.34 4.90 6.54
N GLU A 67 13.11 5.97 6.39
CA GLU A 67 14.57 5.91 6.26
C GLU A 67 15.24 6.09 7.62
N LEU A 68 16.17 5.19 7.95
CA LEU A 68 17.00 5.23 9.16
C LEU A 68 18.47 5.18 8.76
N ARG A 69 19.31 5.90 9.51
CA ARG A 69 20.74 6.05 9.21
C ARG A 69 21.57 5.86 10.47
N MET A 70 22.62 5.06 10.36
CA MET A 70 23.64 4.89 11.40
C MET A 70 25.01 4.99 10.73
N GLY A 71 25.68 6.14 10.91
CA GLY A 71 26.86 6.49 10.12
C GLY A 71 26.55 6.53 8.61
N ASP A 72 27.31 5.77 7.83
CA ASP A 72 27.12 5.65 6.38
C ASP A 72 26.10 4.58 5.97
N LEU A 73 25.67 3.73 6.92
CA LEU A 73 24.68 2.69 6.63
C LEU A 73 23.28 3.27 6.62
N ARG A 74 22.50 2.82 5.63
CA ARG A 74 21.07 3.14 5.50
C ARG A 74 20.26 1.87 5.60
N ARG A 75 19.12 1.98 6.29
CA ARG A 75 18.10 0.94 6.41
C ARG A 75 16.75 1.59 6.18
N TYR A 76 15.85 0.83 5.59
CA TYR A 76 14.53 1.31 5.23
C TYR A 76 13.48 0.38 5.81
N ILE A 77 12.37 0.93 6.28
CA ILE A 77 11.22 0.16 6.74
C ILE A 77 10.04 0.55 5.89
N ILE A 78 9.53 -0.38 5.08
CA ILE A 78 8.33 -0.19 4.28
C ILE A 78 7.15 -0.50 5.19
N THR A 79 6.20 0.43 5.23
CA THR A 79 5.03 0.38 6.10
C THR A 79 3.76 0.35 5.26
N MET A 80 2.77 -0.38 5.74
CA MET A 80 1.46 -0.53 5.10
C MET A 80 0.39 -0.55 6.18
N ILE A 81 -0.59 0.35 6.10
CA ILE A 81 -1.68 0.44 7.08
C ILE A 81 -3.01 0.66 6.37
N ASP A 82 -4.06 -0.02 6.81
CA ASP A 82 -5.42 0.31 6.38
C ASP A 82 -5.96 1.51 7.14
N GLU A 83 -6.42 2.52 6.41
CA GLU A 83 -6.85 3.78 6.99
C GLU A 83 -8.16 3.69 7.77
N HIS A 84 -8.93 2.62 7.59
CA HIS A 84 -10.20 2.41 8.28
C HIS A 84 -10.05 1.56 9.55
N SER A 85 -9.38 0.41 9.46
CA SER A 85 -9.23 -0.54 10.56
C SER A 85 -7.96 -0.38 11.40
N ASP A 86 -7.04 0.53 11.02
CA ASP A 86 -5.69 0.65 11.57
C ASP A 86 -4.88 -0.67 11.56
N TYR A 87 -5.26 -1.66 10.75
CA TYR A 87 -4.49 -2.90 10.61
C TYR A 87 -3.21 -2.62 9.83
N ALA A 88 -2.07 -2.96 10.43
CA ALA A 88 -0.77 -2.54 9.93
C ALA A 88 0.22 -3.69 9.73
N LEU A 89 1.07 -3.54 8.73
CA LEU A 89 2.18 -4.42 8.37
C LEU A 89 3.42 -3.56 8.09
N ALA A 90 4.61 -4.10 8.38
CA ALA A 90 5.87 -3.46 8.06
C ALA A 90 6.96 -4.48 7.76
N LEU A 91 7.97 -4.08 6.97
CA LEU A 91 9.14 -4.90 6.65
C LEU A 91 10.38 -4.02 6.54
N ALA A 92 11.46 -4.41 7.20
CA ALA A 92 12.75 -3.75 7.12
C ALA A 92 13.57 -4.35 5.98
N VAL A 93 14.17 -3.47 5.18
CA VAL A 93 14.90 -3.80 3.95
C VAL A 93 16.21 -3.01 3.89
N PRO A 94 17.26 -3.57 3.27
CA PRO A 94 18.56 -2.91 3.20
C PRO A 94 18.57 -1.73 2.22
N SER A 95 17.70 -1.76 1.20
CA SER A 95 17.59 -0.73 0.17
C SER A 95 16.13 -0.52 -0.23
N LEU A 96 15.81 0.70 -0.69
CA LEU A 96 14.46 1.08 -1.08
C LEU A 96 14.37 1.19 -2.61
N ASN A 97 13.86 0.13 -3.24
CA ASN A 97 13.65 0.03 -4.68
C ASN A 97 12.21 -0.37 -4.99
N SER A 98 11.74 -0.10 -6.22
CA SER A 98 10.39 -0.47 -6.64
C SER A 98 10.14 -1.97 -6.66
N ASP A 99 11.17 -2.78 -6.94
CA ASP A 99 11.07 -4.25 -6.96
C ASP A 99 10.86 -4.81 -5.56
N ILE A 100 11.62 -4.28 -4.61
CA ILE A 100 11.51 -4.66 -3.20
C ILE A 100 10.13 -4.29 -2.66
N THR A 101 9.65 -3.08 -2.99
CA THR A 101 8.33 -2.60 -2.59
C THR A 101 7.21 -3.45 -3.19
N SER A 102 7.33 -3.82 -4.46
CA SER A 102 6.40 -4.71 -5.17
C SER A 102 6.35 -6.12 -4.57
N HIS A 103 7.52 -6.67 -4.23
CA HIS A 103 7.63 -7.97 -3.60
C HIS A 103 7.04 -7.97 -2.19
N PHE A 104 7.31 -6.93 -1.40
CA PHE A 104 6.68 -6.72 -0.10
C PHE A 104 5.16 -6.64 -0.25
N PHE A 105 4.65 -5.81 -1.16
CA PHE A 105 3.22 -5.65 -1.39
C PHE A 105 2.53 -6.97 -1.78
N SER A 106 3.15 -7.75 -2.66
CA SER A 106 2.64 -9.07 -3.07
C SER A 106 2.52 -10.05 -1.90
N LYS A 107 3.48 -10.00 -0.96
CA LYS A 107 3.41 -10.79 0.28
C LYS A 107 2.37 -10.23 1.25
N ALA A 108 2.36 -8.93 1.46
CA ALA A 108 1.45 -8.24 2.37
C ALA A 108 -0.02 -8.44 1.96
N THR A 109 -0.32 -8.43 0.65
CA THR A 109 -1.67 -8.68 0.12
C THR A 109 -2.18 -10.08 0.49
N LYS A 110 -1.30 -11.10 0.54
CA LYS A 110 -1.68 -12.46 0.97
C LYS A 110 -1.93 -12.57 2.47
N LEU A 111 -1.26 -11.72 3.26
CA LEU A 111 -1.42 -11.67 4.71
C LEU A 111 -2.59 -10.77 5.15
N PHE A 112 -3.08 -9.92 4.25
CA PHE A 112 -4.15 -9.00 4.56
C PHE A 112 -5.48 -9.75 4.75
N PRO A 113 -6.26 -9.46 5.80
CA PRO A 113 -7.50 -10.17 6.08
C PRO A 113 -8.61 -9.88 5.06
N VAL A 114 -8.49 -8.82 4.26
CA VAL A 114 -9.51 -8.32 3.33
C VAL A 114 -8.87 -7.96 1.99
N ALA A 115 -9.64 -8.02 0.90
CA ALA A 115 -9.19 -7.58 -0.41
C ALA A 115 -8.93 -6.07 -0.46
N ILE A 116 -7.78 -5.69 -1.02
CA ILE A 116 -7.32 -4.31 -1.14
C ILE A 116 -7.93 -3.68 -2.40
N LYS A 117 -8.59 -2.53 -2.29
CA LYS A 117 -9.17 -1.82 -3.44
C LYS A 117 -8.26 -0.73 -3.99
N GLN A 118 -7.67 0.06 -3.09
CA GLN A 118 -6.91 1.25 -3.44
C GLN A 118 -5.72 1.40 -2.51
N VAL A 119 -4.60 1.88 -3.06
CA VAL A 119 -3.38 2.17 -2.31
C VAL A 119 -3.07 3.64 -2.48
N VAL A 120 -2.75 4.32 -1.38
CA VAL A 120 -2.26 5.69 -1.37
C VAL A 120 -0.80 5.76 -0.97
N THR A 121 0.00 6.43 -1.80
CA THR A 121 1.42 6.68 -1.54
C THR A 121 1.77 8.15 -1.76
N ASP A 122 2.95 8.52 -1.30
CA ASP A 122 3.59 9.76 -1.70
C ASP A 122 4.14 9.68 -3.14
N ASN A 123 4.84 10.72 -3.59
CA ASN A 123 5.42 10.76 -4.94
C ASN A 123 6.82 10.14 -5.03
N GLY A 124 7.18 9.24 -4.10
CA GLY A 124 8.43 8.48 -4.08
C GLY A 124 8.68 7.70 -5.37
N LYS A 125 9.95 7.44 -5.65
CA LYS A 125 10.37 6.67 -6.85
C LYS A 125 10.19 5.17 -6.66
N GLU A 126 10.23 4.72 -5.42
CA GLU A 126 9.95 3.36 -4.97
C GLU A 126 8.51 2.91 -5.26
N PHE A 127 7.56 3.85 -5.32
CA PHE A 127 6.18 3.57 -5.70
C PHE A 127 5.91 3.74 -7.21
N LEU A 128 6.96 3.94 -8.01
CA LEU A 128 6.87 3.97 -9.47
C LEU A 128 7.38 2.66 -10.08
N GLY A 129 7.27 2.53 -11.41
CA GLY A 129 7.88 1.43 -12.14
C GLY A 129 7.17 0.10 -11.87
N ASN A 130 7.90 -0.86 -11.29
CA ASN A 130 7.38 -2.23 -11.13
C ASN A 130 6.32 -2.35 -10.04
N PHE A 131 6.31 -1.48 -9.03
CA PHE A 131 5.23 -1.43 -8.05
C PHE A 131 3.91 -0.95 -8.68
N ASP A 132 3.96 0.08 -9.52
CA ASP A 132 2.75 0.57 -10.21
C ASP A 132 2.19 -0.48 -11.18
N LYS A 133 3.06 -1.27 -11.82
CA LYS A 133 2.64 -2.40 -12.66
C LYS A 133 1.95 -3.49 -11.86
N THR A 134 2.49 -3.89 -10.70
CA THR A 134 1.85 -4.94 -9.89
C THR A 134 0.52 -4.52 -9.31
N LEU A 135 0.35 -3.23 -8.99
CA LEU A 135 -0.98 -2.69 -8.66
C LEU A 135 -1.96 -2.78 -9.83
N GLN A 136 -1.51 -2.43 -11.05
CA GLN A 136 -2.34 -2.52 -12.25
C GLN A 136 -2.73 -3.96 -12.57
N GLU A 137 -1.80 -4.92 -12.46
CA GLU A 137 -2.06 -6.35 -12.66
C GLU A 137 -3.04 -6.91 -11.63
N ALA A 138 -2.93 -6.46 -10.38
CA ALA A 138 -3.87 -6.82 -9.31
C ALA A 138 -5.22 -6.08 -9.39
N SER A 139 -5.42 -5.22 -10.40
CA SER A 139 -6.61 -4.35 -10.53
C SER A 139 -6.84 -3.43 -9.32
N ILE A 140 -5.76 -3.03 -8.65
CA ILE A 140 -5.77 -2.15 -7.48
C ILE A 140 -5.48 -0.72 -7.93
N LYS A 141 -6.32 0.23 -7.51
CA LYS A 141 -6.17 1.62 -7.92
C LYS A 141 -5.06 2.29 -7.10
N HIS A 142 -4.03 2.75 -7.79
CA HIS A 142 -2.99 3.57 -7.19
C HIS A 142 -3.43 5.04 -7.12
N ILE A 143 -3.33 5.66 -5.94
CA ILE A 143 -3.68 7.05 -5.67
C ILE A 143 -2.48 7.79 -5.09
N TRP A 144 -2.21 8.99 -5.59
CA TRP A 144 -1.08 9.80 -5.15
C TRP A 144 -1.55 10.93 -4.23
N THR A 145 -0.83 11.17 -3.14
CA THR A 145 -1.01 12.38 -2.33
C THR A 145 -0.57 13.63 -3.11
N TYR A 146 -1.13 14.79 -2.75
CA TYR A 146 -0.65 16.04 -3.33
C TYR A 146 0.74 16.39 -2.77
N PRO A 147 1.61 17.03 -3.57
CA PRO A 147 2.86 17.59 -3.05
C PRO A 147 2.57 18.61 -1.94
N TYR A 148 3.39 18.60 -0.90
CA TYR A 148 3.33 19.55 0.23
C TYR A 148 2.03 19.51 1.06
N THR A 149 1.31 18.39 1.05
CA THR A 149 0.09 18.21 1.87
C THR A 149 0.25 17.03 2.84
N PRO A 150 0.99 17.20 3.96
CA PRO A 150 1.27 16.10 4.89
C PRO A 150 -0.01 15.51 5.51
N LYS A 151 -1.03 16.35 5.73
CA LYS A 151 -2.34 15.96 6.28
C LYS A 151 -3.04 14.83 5.49
N MET A 152 -2.69 14.62 4.23
CA MET A 152 -3.32 13.60 3.37
C MET A 152 -2.79 12.18 3.61
N ASN A 153 -1.70 12.02 4.35
CA ASN A 153 -1.16 10.72 4.77
C ASN A 153 -1.09 10.60 6.31
N ALA A 154 -1.96 11.33 7.03
CA ALA A 154 -1.87 11.47 8.48
C ALA A 154 -1.97 10.14 9.23
N THR A 155 -2.73 9.16 8.71
CA THR A 155 -2.85 7.83 9.34
C THR A 155 -1.53 7.06 9.24
N CYS A 156 -0.90 7.04 8.07
CA CYS A 156 0.40 6.39 7.90
C CYS A 156 1.49 7.10 8.70
N GLU A 157 1.50 8.43 8.72
CA GLU A 157 2.46 9.22 9.53
C GLU A 157 2.30 8.92 11.03
N ARG A 158 1.07 8.82 11.53
CA ARG A 158 0.79 8.46 12.93
C ARG A 158 1.26 7.04 13.24
N PHE A 159 1.04 6.09 12.32
CA PHE A 159 1.54 4.72 12.48
C PHE A 159 3.08 4.70 12.52
N ASN A 160 3.73 5.39 11.58
CA ASN A 160 5.18 5.45 11.48
C ASN A 160 5.82 6.04 12.73
N ARG A 161 5.22 7.09 13.29
CA ARG A 161 5.64 7.64 14.60
C ARG A 161 5.49 6.61 15.71
N THR A 162 4.37 5.91 15.76
CA THR A 162 4.11 4.88 16.78
C THR A 162 5.09 3.72 16.68
N LEU A 163 5.36 3.24 15.47
CA LEU A 163 6.34 2.19 15.21
C LEU A 163 7.75 2.64 15.61
N ARG A 164 8.08 3.91 15.37
CA ARG A 164 9.37 4.49 15.77
C ARG A 164 9.55 4.52 17.29
N GLU A 165 8.64 5.20 17.97
CA GLU A 165 8.69 5.43 19.43
C GLU A 165 8.59 4.14 20.24
N GLN A 166 7.87 3.12 19.75
CA GLN A 166 7.58 1.92 20.53
C GLN A 166 8.44 0.71 20.17
N PHE A 167 9.04 0.69 18.99
CA PHE A 167 9.76 -0.48 18.51
C PHE A 167 11.14 -0.14 17.95
N ILE A 168 11.21 0.77 16.97
CA ILE A 168 12.48 1.04 16.26
C ILE A 168 13.53 1.61 17.22
N GLU A 169 13.18 2.60 18.05
CA GLU A 169 14.14 3.24 18.96
C GLU A 169 14.76 2.26 19.96
N PHE A 170 14.02 1.23 20.38
CA PHE A 170 14.53 0.20 21.30
C PHE A 170 15.36 -0.89 20.59
N ASN A 171 15.17 -1.06 19.29
CA ASN A 171 15.79 -2.13 18.49
C ASN A 171 16.70 -1.57 17.38
N GLU A 172 17.14 -0.31 17.52
CA GLU A 172 17.86 0.40 16.46
C GLU A 172 19.19 -0.28 16.13
N LEU A 173 19.97 -0.70 17.13
CA LEU A 173 21.22 -1.43 16.92
C LEU A 173 21.00 -2.71 16.11
N LEU A 174 19.96 -3.47 16.47
CA LEU A 174 19.61 -4.73 15.81
C LEU A 174 19.27 -4.53 14.33
N LEU A 175 18.63 -3.42 13.96
CA LEU A 175 18.31 -3.09 12.57
C LEU A 175 19.57 -3.02 11.68
N PHE A 176 20.68 -2.55 12.23
CA PHE A 176 21.93 -2.39 11.50
C PHE A 176 22.83 -3.62 11.57
N GLU A 177 22.79 -4.37 12.68
CA GLU A 177 23.57 -5.60 12.89
C GLU A 177 22.96 -6.83 12.23
N ASP A 178 21.70 -7.16 12.54
CA ASP A 178 20.99 -8.33 12.02
C ASP A 178 19.56 -7.97 11.60
N LEU A 179 19.43 -7.64 10.31
CA LEU A 179 18.16 -7.27 9.70
C LEU A 179 17.12 -8.41 9.75
N ASN A 180 17.55 -9.67 9.76
CA ASN A 180 16.63 -10.81 9.77
C ASN A 180 16.02 -10.97 11.16
N LEU A 181 16.85 -10.94 12.19
CA LEU A 181 16.38 -10.99 13.58
C LEU A 181 15.50 -9.76 13.89
N PHE A 182 15.88 -8.58 13.41
CA PHE A 182 15.03 -7.38 13.51
C PHE A 182 13.64 -7.62 12.90
N ASN A 183 13.56 -8.18 11.70
CA ASN A 183 12.28 -8.48 11.04
C ASN A 183 11.44 -9.53 11.79
N GLN A 184 12.08 -10.51 12.44
CA GLN A 184 11.38 -11.50 13.27
C GLN A 184 10.75 -10.85 14.51
N ILE A 185 11.51 -10.05 15.25
CA ILE A 185 10.98 -9.36 16.44
C ILE A 185 9.92 -8.32 16.01
N MET A 186 10.13 -7.64 14.89
CA MET A 186 9.14 -6.70 14.35
C MET A 186 7.82 -7.41 14.00
N ALA A 187 7.89 -8.63 13.46
CA ALA A 187 6.70 -9.43 13.21
C ALA A 187 5.91 -9.70 14.49
N GLU A 188 6.59 -10.07 15.57
CA GLU A 188 5.96 -10.28 16.88
C GLU A 188 5.32 -8.99 17.43
N TYR A 189 6.02 -7.86 17.28
CA TYR A 189 5.46 -6.54 17.63
C TYR A 189 4.21 -6.22 16.80
N LEU A 190 4.21 -6.46 15.49
CA LEU A 190 3.05 -6.21 14.63
C LEU A 190 1.86 -7.11 15.00
N VAL A 191 2.11 -8.37 15.39
CA VAL A 191 1.06 -9.25 15.91
C VAL A 191 0.46 -8.68 17.19
N LEU A 192 1.30 -8.18 18.10
CA LEU A 192 0.86 -7.53 19.34
C LEU A 192 0.04 -6.27 19.04
N TYR A 193 0.54 -5.43 18.13
CA TYR A 193 -0.12 -4.20 17.65
C TYR A 193 -1.52 -4.51 17.11
N ASN A 194 -1.64 -5.47 16.20
CA ASN A 194 -2.92 -5.79 15.56
C ASN A 194 -3.90 -6.55 16.48
N SER A 195 -3.40 -7.32 17.46
CA SER A 195 -4.23 -8.28 18.21
C SER A 195 -4.50 -7.96 19.66
N LYS A 196 -3.69 -7.11 20.32
CA LYS A 196 -3.82 -6.81 21.75
C LYS A 196 -3.90 -5.32 22.06
N ARG A 197 -3.30 -4.46 21.23
CA ARG A 197 -3.28 -3.03 21.48
C ARG A 197 -4.67 -2.43 21.25
N PRO A 198 -5.23 -1.68 22.22
CA PRO A 198 -6.45 -0.91 22.01
C PRO A 198 -6.18 0.40 21.25
N HIS A 199 -7.00 0.71 20.25
CA HIS A 199 -6.86 1.92 19.43
C HIS A 199 -7.97 2.93 19.75
N LYS A 200 -7.60 4.18 20.05
CA LYS A 200 -8.58 5.24 20.34
C LYS A 200 -9.47 5.58 19.14
N SER A 201 -8.93 5.46 17.92
CA SER A 201 -9.66 5.62 16.65
C SER A 201 -10.78 4.58 16.48
N LEU A 202 -10.62 3.40 17.08
CA LEU A 202 -11.52 2.25 16.94
C LEU A 202 -12.31 1.99 18.23
N GLU A 203 -12.65 3.03 19.00
CA GLU A 203 -13.40 2.89 20.26
C GLU A 203 -12.74 1.92 21.27
N LEU A 204 -11.40 1.92 21.33
CA LEU A 204 -10.58 1.02 22.16
C LEU A 204 -10.61 -0.47 21.75
N MET A 205 -11.11 -0.79 20.56
CA MET A 205 -10.96 -2.13 19.97
C MET A 205 -9.55 -2.31 19.38
N THR A 206 -9.15 -3.58 19.22
CA THR A 206 -7.96 -3.95 18.44
C THR A 206 -8.31 -3.97 16.95
N PRO A 207 -7.34 -3.74 16.04
CA PRO A 207 -7.59 -3.83 14.60
C PRO A 207 -8.22 -5.16 14.17
N VAL A 208 -7.74 -6.29 14.70
CA VAL A 208 -8.30 -7.61 14.39
C VAL A 208 -9.75 -7.74 14.85
N ASP A 209 -10.06 -7.32 16.09
CA ASP A 209 -11.43 -7.41 16.61
C ASP A 209 -12.38 -6.48 15.85
N TYR A 210 -11.90 -5.31 15.43
CA TYR A 210 -12.64 -4.37 14.59
C TYR A 210 -13.04 -5.01 13.26
N ILE A 211 -12.08 -5.61 12.56
CA ILE A 211 -12.31 -6.27 11.26
C ILE A 211 -13.30 -7.42 11.41
N LEU A 212 -13.19 -8.23 12.47
CA LEU A 212 -14.12 -9.31 12.76
C LEU A 212 -15.54 -8.80 13.05
N ARG A 213 -15.67 -7.63 13.69
CA ARG A 213 -16.96 -6.99 13.97
C ARG A 213 -17.60 -6.39 12.73
N GLU A 214 -16.81 -5.82 11.82
CA GLU A 214 -17.28 -5.27 10.54
C GLU A 214 -17.70 -6.40 9.58
N SER A 215 -16.90 -7.47 9.52
CA SER A 215 -17.19 -8.69 8.77
C SER A 215 -18.20 -9.59 9.49
N LYS A 216 -19.38 -9.05 9.81
CA LYS A 216 -20.54 -9.80 10.37
C LYS A 216 -20.96 -11.03 9.54
N ASN A 217 -20.39 -11.20 8.36
CA ASN A 217 -20.59 -12.32 7.45
C ASN A 217 -19.67 -13.53 7.73
N CYS A 218 -19.33 -13.81 8.98
CA CYS A 218 -19.28 -15.22 9.36
C CYS A 218 -20.73 -15.72 9.31
N ASN A 219 -21.23 -15.99 8.09
CA ASN A 219 -22.42 -16.81 7.95
C ASN A 219 -22.08 -18.09 8.70
N MET A 220 -22.79 -18.27 9.79
CA MET A 220 -22.84 -19.44 10.63
C MET A 220 -23.40 -20.60 9.78
N TRP A 221 -22.68 -21.01 8.73
CA TRP A 221 -22.93 -22.30 8.12
C TRP A 221 -22.37 -23.28 9.14
N TRP A 222 -23.29 -23.86 9.93
CA TRP A 222 -23.05 -25.14 10.55
C TRP A 222 -22.28 -26.00 9.54
N THR A 223 -21.05 -26.37 9.87
CA THR A 223 -20.49 -27.54 9.21
C THR A 223 -21.44 -28.67 9.54
N HIS A 224 -22.21 -29.12 8.56
CA HIS A 224 -22.86 -30.43 8.61
C HIS A 224 -21.73 -31.47 8.69
N THR A 225 -21.12 -31.62 9.86
CA THR A 225 -20.43 -32.84 10.21
C THR A 225 -21.54 -33.83 10.48
N SER A 226 -21.84 -34.65 9.48
CA SER A 226 -22.63 -35.86 9.67
C SER A 226 -22.07 -36.57 10.90
N PRO A 227 -22.87 -36.81 11.95
CA PRO A 227 -22.38 -37.49 13.13
C PRO A 227 -21.95 -38.89 12.68
N CYS A 228 -20.64 -39.13 12.74
CA CYS A 228 -20.09 -40.47 12.68
C CYS A 228 -20.66 -41.22 13.89
N LEU A 229 -21.72 -41.99 13.64
CA LEU A 229 -22.30 -42.94 14.57
C LEU A 229 -21.30 -44.07 14.80
N THR A 230 -20.36 -43.86 15.70
CA THR A 230 -19.63 -44.97 16.31
C THR A 230 -19.31 -44.67 17.77
N ALA A 231 -20.04 -45.39 18.62
CA ALA A 231 -19.66 -45.84 19.96
C ALA A 231 -19.35 -44.78 21.03
N ALA A 232 -20.39 -44.50 21.83
CA ALA A 232 -20.38 -44.57 23.29
C ALA A 232 -19.15 -44.03 24.06
N LYS A 233 -19.29 -42.83 24.63
CA LYS A 233 -19.34 -42.58 26.09
C LYS A 233 -19.24 -41.08 26.39
N ARG A 234 -20.36 -40.53 26.87
CA ARG A 234 -20.47 -39.53 27.95
C ARG A 234 -19.31 -38.54 28.08
N LEU A 235 -19.37 -37.40 27.38
CA LEU A 235 -18.66 -36.18 27.76
C LEU A 235 -19.56 -34.97 27.51
N ARG A 236 -19.77 -34.20 28.58
CA ARG A 236 -20.63 -33.01 28.63
C ARG A 236 -20.17 -32.02 27.56
N CYS A 237 -21.15 -31.53 26.79
CA CYS A 237 -20.96 -30.62 25.69
C CYS A 237 -20.41 -29.27 26.19
N TRP A 238 -19.12 -29.06 26.02
CA TRP A 238 -18.40 -27.80 26.26
C TRP A 238 -18.24 -27.00 24.95
N CYS A 239 -19.27 -27.00 24.09
CA CYS A 239 -19.17 -26.56 22.70
C CYS A 239 -19.94 -25.27 22.39
N LEU A 240 -20.08 -24.35 23.36
CA LEU A 240 -20.77 -23.07 23.14
C LEU A 240 -19.92 -21.82 23.40
N VAL A 241 -18.67 -21.98 23.85
CA VAL A 241 -17.75 -20.84 24.10
C VAL A 241 -16.46 -20.93 23.25
N LYS A 242 -16.19 -22.06 22.59
CA LYS A 242 -14.94 -22.27 21.83
C LYS A 242 -14.96 -21.76 20.38
N GLN A 243 -16.10 -21.36 19.83
CA GLN A 243 -16.21 -21.18 18.37
C GLN A 243 -16.00 -19.73 17.89
N MET A 244 -16.39 -18.72 18.67
CA MET A 244 -15.93 -17.33 18.42
C MET A 244 -14.41 -17.21 18.59
N ALA A 245 -13.83 -17.99 19.50
CA ALA A 245 -12.39 -18.06 19.66
C ALA A 245 -11.72 -18.66 18.43
N SER A 246 -12.34 -19.57 17.68
CA SER A 246 -11.70 -20.33 16.59
C SER A 246 -11.47 -19.55 15.28
N CYS A 247 -12.39 -18.68 14.84
CA CYS A 247 -12.18 -17.82 13.66
C CYS A 247 -11.16 -16.69 13.94
N GLY A 248 -11.28 -16.05 15.12
CA GLY A 248 -10.28 -15.08 15.59
C GLY A 248 -8.92 -15.71 15.86
N TRP A 249 -8.88 -16.96 16.36
CA TRP A 249 -7.64 -17.72 16.53
C TRP A 249 -7.00 -18.13 15.22
N LEU A 250 -7.77 -18.55 14.20
CA LEU A 250 -7.23 -18.92 12.88
C LEU A 250 -6.65 -17.72 12.14
N MET A 251 -7.27 -16.54 12.23
CA MET A 251 -6.65 -15.29 11.75
C MET A 251 -5.39 -14.95 12.56
N LYS A 252 -5.45 -15.00 13.90
CA LYS A 252 -4.27 -14.76 14.77
C LYS A 252 -3.12 -15.74 14.48
N ILE A 253 -3.41 -17.02 14.23
CA ILE A 253 -2.43 -18.07 13.92
C ILE A 253 -1.90 -17.97 12.48
N ASN A 254 -2.73 -17.61 11.49
CA ASN A 254 -2.27 -17.48 10.10
C ASN A 254 -1.40 -16.23 9.90
N VAL A 255 -1.67 -15.14 10.63
CA VAL A 255 -0.77 -13.97 10.68
C VAL A 255 0.56 -14.35 11.36
N LEU A 256 0.53 -15.09 12.47
CA LEU A 256 1.72 -15.61 13.18
C LEU A 256 2.54 -16.61 12.34
N ARG A 257 1.90 -17.59 11.68
CA ARG A 257 2.57 -18.60 10.84
C ARG A 257 3.05 -18.02 9.51
N GLY A 258 2.29 -17.10 8.90
CA GLY A 258 2.67 -16.45 7.64
C GLY A 258 3.93 -15.58 7.76
N PHE A 259 4.13 -14.92 8.90
CA PHE A 259 5.36 -14.17 9.18
C PHE A 259 6.55 -15.07 9.51
N LEU A 260 6.36 -16.07 10.38
CA LEU A 260 7.44 -16.99 10.77
C LEU A 260 7.97 -17.84 9.59
N LEU A 261 7.11 -18.24 8.65
CA LEU A 261 7.51 -19.03 7.47
C LEU A 261 8.08 -18.18 6.32
N SER A 262 7.75 -16.89 6.22
CA SER A 262 8.24 -16.02 5.13
C SER A 262 9.58 -15.34 5.43
N ALA A 263 9.93 -15.20 6.71
CA ALA A 263 11.27 -14.79 7.16
C ALA A 263 12.32 -15.89 6.89
N SER A 264 11.94 -17.18 6.95
CA SER A 264 12.87 -18.29 6.65
C SER A 264 13.06 -18.49 5.13
N GLN A 265 12.08 -18.15 4.29
CA GLN A 265 12.14 -18.37 2.84
C GLN A 265 12.92 -17.29 2.06
N GLN A 266 13.34 -16.18 2.68
CA GLN A 266 14.27 -15.23 2.05
C GLN A 266 15.68 -15.80 1.83
N GLN A 267 15.98 -16.99 2.36
CA GLN A 267 17.26 -17.68 2.14
C GLN A 267 17.44 -18.30 0.74
N ASN A 268 16.39 -18.51 -0.07
CA ASN A 268 16.53 -19.29 -1.31
C ASN A 268 16.48 -18.51 -2.64
N THR A 269 16.39 -17.17 -2.63
CA THR A 269 16.36 -16.37 -3.88
C THR A 269 17.42 -15.26 -3.96
N GLN A 270 18.42 -15.26 -3.08
CA GLN A 270 19.59 -14.36 -3.19
C GLN A 270 20.94 -15.08 -3.13
N ILE A 271 20.96 -16.37 -3.47
CA ILE A 271 22.17 -17.10 -3.89
C ILE A 271 21.83 -17.85 -5.19
N SER A 272 21.59 -17.08 -6.26
CA SER A 272 21.67 -17.51 -7.67
C SER A 272 21.61 -16.28 -8.57
#